data_AF-A0A430FNT5-F1
#
_entry.id   AF-A0A430FNT5-F1
#
_cell.length_a   1.000
_cell.length_b   1.000
_cell.length_c   1.000
_cell.angle_alpha   90.00
_cell.angle_beta   90.00
_cell.angle_gamma   90.00
#
_symmetry.space_group_name_H-M   'P 1'
#
loop_
_entity.id
_entity.type
_entity.pdbx_description
1 polymer ?
#
loop_
_entity_poly.entity_id
_entity_poly.type
_entity_poly.pdbx_seq_one_letter_code
_entity_poly.pdbx_strand_id
1 'polypeptide(L)'
;MKRMFANGVSSLVIGGLMVSMTVCPANAEETEPIAGSMAMTTNTVVFLDRTFELVDTFENESAAVVAFESEHPGVISAIRDSGGLPALDGDTASLYKQQAWAGLGDGTVLPGWNEAEGFFDYLENRAENAEISGWLDDIEASYESGEIDYDEAMQSARMVLPDKGANHAGGLPADICAYVASRGDSND
;
A
#
# COMPACT_ATOMS: atom_id res chain seq x y z
N MET A 1 64.72 26.54 31.07
CA MET A 1 63.72 27.09 30.13
C MET A 1 62.33 26.81 30.69
N LYS A 2 61.46 27.84 30.67
CA LYS A 2 59.98 27.85 30.52
C LYS A 2 59.14 26.75 31.20
N ARG A 3 58.01 27.00 31.86
CA ARG A 3 57.21 28.17 32.24
C ARG A 3 56.18 27.65 33.27
N MET A 4 55.86 28.45 34.28
CA MET A 4 54.69 28.30 35.17
C MET A 4 53.38 28.39 34.36
N PHE A 5 52.28 27.83 34.90
CA PHE A 5 50.88 28.35 34.98
C PHE A 5 50.09 27.23 35.71
N ALA A 6 49.61 27.34 36.96
CA ALA A 6 48.66 28.28 37.60
C ALA A 6 47.22 28.21 37.04
N ASN A 7 46.28 28.18 37.99
CA ASN A 7 44.81 28.32 37.90
C ASN A 7 44.05 26.98 37.83
N GLY A 8 43.10 26.66 38.70
CA GLY A 8 42.38 27.46 39.68
C GLY A 8 40.88 27.47 39.38
N VAL A 9 40.10 27.11 40.40
CA VAL A 9 38.84 27.74 40.81
C VAL A 9 37.51 27.19 40.25
N SER A 10 36.62 26.96 41.22
CA SER A 10 35.16 27.01 41.24
C SER A 10 34.33 25.79 40.85
N SER A 11 33.99 25.03 41.89
CA SER A 11 32.75 24.27 42.00
C SER A 11 31.54 25.19 41.87
N LEU A 12 30.76 25.04 40.80
CA LEU A 12 29.46 25.65 40.65
C LEU A 12 28.42 24.74 41.31
N VAL A 13 27.82 25.23 42.40
CA VAL A 13 26.62 24.64 43.01
C VAL A 13 25.44 24.93 42.08
N ILE A 14 24.94 23.91 41.39
CA ILE A 14 23.69 24.01 40.63
C ILE A 14 22.57 23.68 41.62
N GLY A 15 21.91 24.73 42.10
CA GLY A 15 20.67 24.64 42.86
C GLY A 15 19.56 24.04 42.00
N GLY A 16 18.91 23.02 42.53
CA GLY A 16 17.79 22.34 41.90
C GLY A 16 16.60 23.28 41.71
N LEU A 17 16.20 23.45 40.46
CA LEU A 17 14.89 23.97 40.09
C LEU A 17 13.95 22.76 39.96
N MET A 18 13.07 22.55 40.94
CA MET A 18 11.94 21.64 40.80
C MET A 18 10.89 22.35 39.92
N VAL A 19 10.94 22.12 38.62
CA VAL A 19 9.83 22.45 37.73
C VAL A 19 8.77 21.38 37.96
N SER A 20 7.77 21.71 38.76
CA SER A 20 6.56 20.92 38.90
C SER A 20 5.78 21.05 37.59
N MET A 21 6.07 20.17 36.63
CA MET A 21 5.26 20.03 35.43
C MET A 21 3.93 19.42 35.87
N THR A 22 2.89 20.25 35.90
CA THR A 22 1.51 19.79 35.90
C THR A 22 1.34 19.00 34.60
N VAL A 23 1.43 17.67 34.72
CA VAL A 23 1.03 16.75 33.66
C VAL A 23 -0.46 17.01 33.48
N CYS A 24 -0.83 17.78 32.45
CA CYS A 24 -2.17 17.67 31.91
C CYS A 24 -2.35 16.18 31.65
N PRO A 25 -3.39 15.52 32.20
CA PRO A 25 -3.82 14.29 31.59
C PRO A 25 -4.20 14.68 30.17
N ALA A 26 -3.30 14.42 29.22
CA ALA A 26 -3.75 14.10 27.90
C ALA A 26 -4.73 12.96 28.15
N ASN A 27 -6.01 13.24 27.97
CA ASN A 27 -6.92 12.20 27.59
C ASN A 27 -6.28 11.64 26.31
N ALA A 28 -5.45 10.61 26.48
CA ALA A 28 -5.43 9.54 25.53
C ALA A 28 -6.89 9.08 25.55
N GLU A 29 -7.70 9.67 24.68
CA GLU A 29 -8.71 8.89 24.03
C GLU A 29 -7.91 7.73 23.40
N GLU A 30 -7.77 6.66 24.18
CA GLU A 30 -7.76 5.34 23.63
C GLU A 30 -9.03 5.32 22.79
N THR A 31 -8.87 5.64 21.51
CA THR A 31 -9.78 5.16 20.49
C THR A 31 -9.65 3.65 20.61
N GLU A 32 -10.47 3.07 21.49
CA GLU A 32 -10.72 1.64 21.55
C GLU A 32 -10.75 1.16 20.09
N PRO A 33 -9.85 0.26 19.67
CA PRO A 33 -9.88 -0.24 18.32
C PRO A 33 -11.29 -0.76 18.11
N ILE A 34 -12.03 -0.10 17.20
CA ILE A 34 -13.39 -0.49 16.88
C ILE A 34 -13.33 -1.98 16.54
N ALA A 35 -14.00 -2.78 17.34
CA ALA A 35 -14.07 -4.21 17.10
C ALA A 35 -14.59 -4.44 15.66
N GLY A 36 -13.78 -5.12 14.85
CA GLY A 36 -14.28 -6.04 13.84
C GLY A 36 -14.86 -5.44 12.57
N SER A 37 -14.19 -4.48 11.91
CA SER A 37 -14.58 -4.14 10.54
C SER A 37 -13.50 -4.52 9.53
N MET A 38 -13.83 -5.43 8.62
CA MET A 38 -13.18 -5.57 7.31
C MET A 38 -13.67 -4.45 6.36
N ALA A 39 -13.79 -3.22 6.89
CA ALA A 39 -14.24 -2.07 6.14
C ALA A 39 -13.22 -1.70 5.08
N MET A 40 -13.72 -1.46 3.87
CA MET A 40 -12.91 -1.18 2.69
C MET A 40 -13.04 0.28 2.30
N THR A 41 -11.94 0.83 1.80
CA THR A 41 -11.89 2.15 1.16
C THR A 41 -11.66 1.96 -0.32
N THR A 42 -12.51 2.60 -1.14
CA THR A 42 -12.28 2.73 -2.57
C THR A 42 -11.25 3.82 -2.81
N ASN A 43 -10.18 3.47 -3.51
CA ASN A 43 -9.08 4.37 -3.81
C ASN A 43 -9.23 4.92 -5.23
N THR A 44 -8.81 6.18 -5.43
CA THR A 44 -8.80 6.82 -6.74
C THR A 44 -7.52 7.61 -6.96
N VAL A 45 -7.17 7.83 -8.23
CA VAL A 45 -6.04 8.66 -8.65
C VAL A 45 -6.47 9.59 -9.78
N VAL A 46 -5.89 10.79 -9.84
CA VAL A 46 -6.09 11.72 -10.95
C VAL A 46 -4.88 11.64 -11.87
N PHE A 47 -5.11 11.41 -13.16
CA PHE A 47 -4.07 11.34 -14.19
C PHE A 47 -4.58 12.06 -15.44
N LEU A 48 -3.82 13.07 -15.92
CA LEU A 48 -4.16 13.90 -17.10
C LEU A 48 -5.63 14.34 -17.14
N ASP A 49 -6.09 15.00 -16.07
CA ASP A 49 -7.46 15.51 -15.87
C ASP A 49 -8.57 14.45 -15.76
N ARG A 50 -8.22 13.17 -15.62
CA ARG A 50 -9.19 12.08 -15.45
C ARG A 50 -9.00 11.38 -14.12
N THR A 51 -10.10 10.98 -13.50
CA THR A 51 -10.08 10.17 -12.28
C THR A 51 -10.21 8.70 -12.64
N PHE A 52 -9.31 7.89 -12.11
CA PHE A 52 -9.33 6.42 -12.22
C PHE A 52 -9.55 5.79 -10.86
N GLU A 53 -10.21 4.65 -10.85
CA GLU A 53 -10.33 3.80 -9.66
C GLU A 53 -9.10 2.91 -9.54
N LEU A 54 -8.61 2.81 -8.32
CA LEU A 54 -7.53 1.90 -7.92
C LEU A 54 -8.12 0.69 -7.18
N VAL A 55 -7.30 -0.28 -6.80
CA VAL A 55 -7.79 -1.44 -6.03
C VAL A 55 -8.17 -1.03 -4.60
N ASP A 56 -9.20 -1.69 -4.05
CA ASP A 56 -9.74 -1.33 -2.74
C ASP A 56 -8.80 -1.80 -1.63
N THR A 57 -8.69 -1.04 -0.54
CA THR A 57 -7.83 -1.39 0.61
C THR A 57 -8.63 -1.44 1.90
N PHE A 58 -8.15 -2.13 2.92
CA PHE A 58 -8.72 -1.97 4.26
C PHE A 58 -8.54 -0.54 4.77
N GLU A 59 -9.59 -0.01 5.40
CA GLU A 59 -9.52 1.27 6.12
C GLU A 59 -8.51 1.18 7.28
N ASN A 60 -8.50 0.03 7.97
CA ASN A 60 -7.54 -0.28 9.03
C ASN A 60 -7.08 -1.74 8.94
N GLU A 61 -5.87 -1.97 8.44
CA GLU A 61 -5.29 -3.31 8.25
C GLU A 61 -5.20 -4.11 9.55
N SER A 62 -4.73 -3.50 10.64
CA SER A 62 -4.57 -4.21 11.92
C SER A 62 -5.93 -4.67 12.47
N ALA A 63 -6.96 -3.83 12.36
CA ALA A 63 -8.32 -4.21 12.75
C ALA A 63 -8.90 -5.30 11.85
N ALA A 64 -8.62 -5.25 10.54
CA ALA A 64 -9.04 -6.27 9.58
C ALA A 64 -8.38 -7.63 9.86
N VAL A 65 -7.09 -7.67 10.20
CA VAL A 65 -6.38 -8.90 10.61
C VAL A 65 -7.00 -9.51 11.86
N VAL A 66 -7.33 -8.70 12.87
CA VAL A 66 -8.01 -9.18 14.08
C VAL A 66 -9.41 -9.70 13.77
N ALA A 67 -10.16 -9.00 12.91
CA ALA A 67 -11.49 -9.43 12.49
C ALA A 67 -11.44 -10.77 11.73
N PHE A 68 -10.53 -10.88 10.77
CA PHE A 68 -10.35 -12.09 9.98
C PHE A 68 -9.98 -13.29 10.85
N GLU A 69 -9.01 -13.14 11.77
CA GLU A 69 -8.64 -14.24 12.68
C GLU A 69 -9.79 -14.63 13.63
N SER A 70 -10.68 -13.70 13.97
CA SER A 70 -11.87 -14.00 14.76
C SER A 70 -12.93 -14.79 13.96
N GLU A 71 -13.07 -14.53 12.67
CA GLU A 71 -14.02 -15.24 11.78
C GLU A 71 -13.46 -16.58 11.27
N HIS A 72 -12.14 -16.65 11.08
CA HIS A 72 -11.40 -17.78 10.54
C HIS A 72 -10.31 -18.25 11.51
N PRO A 73 -10.68 -18.74 12.70
CA PRO A 73 -9.73 -19.02 13.76
C PRO A 73 -8.71 -20.07 13.34
N GLY A 74 -7.43 -19.71 13.48
CA GLY A 74 -6.32 -20.61 13.25
C GLY A 74 -5.78 -20.60 11.82
N VAL A 75 -6.45 -19.97 10.85
CA VAL A 75 -5.96 -19.92 9.45
C VAL A 75 -4.61 -19.18 9.37
N ILE A 76 -4.51 -17.97 9.92
CA ILE A 76 -3.26 -17.20 9.88
C ILE A 76 -2.18 -17.94 10.68
N SER A 77 -2.53 -18.48 11.86
CA SER A 77 -1.56 -19.22 12.69
C SER A 77 -1.02 -20.47 12.00
N ALA A 78 -1.86 -21.23 11.29
CA ALA A 78 -1.44 -22.44 10.59
C ALA A 78 -0.45 -22.11 9.46
N ILE A 79 -0.73 -21.08 8.67
CA ILE A 79 0.16 -20.61 7.60
C ILE A 79 1.48 -20.12 8.20
N ARG A 80 1.40 -19.24 9.21
CA ARG A 80 2.56 -18.67 9.89
C ARG A 80 3.48 -19.75 10.45
N ASP A 81 2.92 -20.69 11.20
CA ASP A 81 3.68 -21.70 11.92
C ASP A 81 4.26 -22.74 10.94
N SER A 82 3.59 -23.01 9.81
CA SER A 82 4.12 -23.87 8.74
C SER A 82 5.32 -23.26 8.00
N GLY A 83 5.32 -21.94 7.81
CA GLY A 83 6.36 -21.21 7.07
C GLY A 83 7.41 -20.54 7.95
N GLY A 84 7.21 -20.48 9.27
CA GLY A 84 8.06 -19.68 10.16
C GLY A 84 7.98 -18.18 9.85
N LEU A 85 6.81 -17.69 9.45
CA LEU A 85 6.62 -16.33 8.96
C LEU A 85 6.59 -15.28 10.10
N PRO A 86 6.94 -14.01 9.81
CA PRO A 86 6.69 -12.88 10.72
C PRO A 86 5.18 -12.68 10.98
N ALA A 87 4.83 -11.66 11.78
CA ALA A 87 3.42 -11.29 11.94
C ALA A 87 2.83 -10.80 10.60
N LEU A 88 1.54 -11.06 10.39
CA LEU A 88 0.83 -10.62 9.19
C LEU A 88 0.50 -9.13 9.24
N ASP A 89 0.84 -8.44 8.17
CA ASP A 89 0.53 -7.05 7.83
C ASP A 89 0.57 -6.88 6.30
N GLY A 90 0.38 -5.64 5.80
CA GLY A 90 0.45 -5.36 4.36
C GLY A 90 1.79 -5.74 3.70
N ASP A 91 2.91 -5.62 4.42
CA ASP A 91 4.25 -5.90 3.88
C ASP A 91 4.54 -7.41 3.80
N THR A 92 3.87 -8.21 4.61
CA THR A 92 4.11 -9.66 4.75
C THR A 92 3.01 -10.51 4.14
N ALA A 93 1.89 -9.93 3.70
CA ALA A 93 0.75 -10.63 3.11
C ALA A 93 1.16 -11.56 1.95
N SER A 94 2.08 -11.14 1.08
CA SER A 94 2.56 -11.97 -0.04
C SER A 94 3.30 -13.22 0.41
N LEU A 95 4.01 -13.17 1.53
CA LEU A 95 4.68 -14.34 2.11
C LEU A 95 3.66 -15.36 2.60
N TYR A 96 2.58 -14.88 3.22
CA TYR A 96 1.48 -15.72 3.69
C TYR A 96 0.74 -16.38 2.53
N LYS A 97 0.40 -15.61 1.49
CA LYS A 97 -0.22 -16.13 0.27
C LYS A 97 0.67 -17.18 -0.40
N GLN A 98 1.97 -16.89 -0.59
CA GLN A 98 2.92 -17.84 -1.17
C GLN A 98 3.04 -19.13 -0.36
N GLN A 99 3.14 -19.02 0.97
CA GLN A 99 3.27 -20.17 1.86
C GLN A 99 2.03 -21.06 1.80
N ALA A 100 0.84 -20.46 1.77
CA ALA A 100 -0.41 -21.20 1.68
C ALA A 100 -0.58 -21.89 0.31
N TRP A 101 -0.21 -21.23 -0.79
CA TRP A 101 -0.16 -21.83 -2.12
C TRP A 101 0.81 -23.01 -2.21
N ALA A 102 1.96 -22.94 -1.54
CA ALA A 102 2.91 -24.05 -1.47
C ALA A 102 2.29 -25.27 -0.76
N GLY A 103 1.50 -25.06 0.29
CA GLY A 103 0.73 -26.10 0.97
C GLY A 103 -0.36 -26.73 0.09
N LEU A 104 -1.00 -25.96 -0.80
CA LEU A 104 -1.95 -26.55 -1.77
C LEU A 104 -1.28 -27.54 -2.72
N GLY A 105 0.00 -27.31 -3.05
CA GLY A 105 0.80 -28.20 -3.90
C GLY A 105 1.04 -29.59 -3.31
N ASP A 106 0.93 -29.75 -1.98
CA ASP A 106 1.03 -31.04 -1.30
C ASP A 106 -0.33 -31.75 -1.08
N GLY A 107 -1.43 -31.12 -1.51
CA GLY A 107 -2.79 -31.63 -1.39
C GLY A 107 -3.54 -31.15 -0.13
N THR A 108 -2.92 -30.30 0.70
CA THR A 108 -3.56 -29.73 1.88
C THR A 108 -4.30 -28.44 1.52
N VAL A 109 -5.60 -28.53 1.24
CA VAL A 109 -6.47 -27.35 1.12
C VAL A 109 -6.90 -26.90 2.50
N LEU A 110 -6.43 -25.72 2.94
CA LEU A 110 -6.89 -25.10 4.17
C LEU A 110 -8.39 -24.73 4.02
N PRO A 111 -9.25 -25.13 4.97
CA PRO A 111 -10.61 -24.62 5.02
C PRO A 111 -10.60 -23.09 5.08
N GLY A 112 -11.39 -22.44 4.22
CA GLY A 112 -11.41 -20.97 4.13
C GLY A 112 -10.29 -20.36 3.29
N TRP A 113 -9.58 -21.17 2.49
CA TRP A 113 -8.49 -20.68 1.64
C TRP A 113 -8.92 -19.56 0.67
N ASN A 114 -10.04 -19.72 -0.02
CA ASN A 114 -10.49 -18.72 -1.00
C ASN A 114 -10.76 -17.36 -0.32
N GLU A 115 -11.31 -17.39 0.89
CA GLU A 115 -11.54 -16.21 1.72
C GLU A 115 -10.21 -15.60 2.21
N ALA A 116 -9.26 -16.44 2.60
CA ALA A 116 -7.92 -16.00 3.01
C ALA A 116 -7.11 -15.39 1.86
N GLU A 117 -7.21 -15.95 0.66
CA GLU A 117 -6.54 -15.43 -0.51
C GLU A 117 -7.02 -14.01 -0.84
N GLY A 118 -8.33 -13.81 -0.95
CA GLY A 118 -8.89 -12.47 -1.18
C GLY A 118 -8.55 -11.50 -0.04
N PHE A 119 -8.50 -11.97 1.21
CA PHE A 119 -8.05 -11.17 2.34
C PHE A 119 -6.59 -10.71 2.21
N PHE A 120 -5.68 -11.60 1.79
CA PHE A 120 -4.28 -11.23 1.55
C PHE A 120 -4.13 -10.27 0.38
N ASP A 121 -4.89 -10.44 -0.70
CA ASP A 121 -4.91 -9.48 -1.82
C ASP A 121 -5.26 -8.07 -1.32
N TYR A 122 -6.30 -7.93 -0.48
CA TYR A 122 -6.68 -6.63 0.08
C TYR A 122 -5.63 -6.00 1.00
N LEU A 123 -4.79 -6.79 1.67
CA LEU A 123 -3.66 -6.29 2.46
C LEU A 123 -2.53 -5.77 1.55
N GLU A 124 -2.29 -6.41 0.41
CA GLU A 124 -1.24 -6.02 -0.56
C GLU A 124 -1.61 -4.79 -1.38
N ASN A 125 -2.91 -4.56 -1.58
CA ASN A 125 -3.44 -3.50 -2.44
C ASN A 125 -2.92 -2.09 -2.11
N ARG A 126 -2.50 -1.81 -0.87
CA ARG A 126 -1.91 -0.51 -0.52
C ARG A 126 -0.55 -0.30 -1.19
N ALA A 127 0.31 -1.33 -1.18
CA ALA A 127 1.60 -1.29 -1.85
C ALA A 127 1.41 -1.28 -3.39
N GLU A 128 0.48 -2.09 -3.90
CA GLU A 128 0.13 -2.10 -5.33
C GLU A 128 -0.36 -0.73 -5.81
N ASN A 129 -1.25 -0.06 -5.05
CA ASN A 129 -1.72 1.28 -5.38
C ASN A 129 -0.58 2.31 -5.42
N ALA A 130 0.42 2.17 -4.54
CA ALA A 130 1.60 3.04 -4.55
C ALA A 130 2.48 2.80 -5.78
N GLU A 131 2.65 1.54 -6.19
CA GLU A 131 3.37 1.17 -7.41
C GLU A 131 2.66 1.68 -8.67
N ILE A 132 1.35 1.49 -8.77
CA ILE A 132 0.52 2.02 -9.86
C ILE A 132 0.65 3.54 -9.95
N SER A 133 0.59 4.23 -8.81
CA SER A 133 0.75 5.69 -8.78
C SER A 133 2.13 6.12 -9.28
N GLY A 134 3.20 5.41 -8.89
CA GLY A 134 4.55 5.67 -9.40
C GLY A 134 4.68 5.48 -10.91
N TRP A 135 4.06 4.43 -11.46
CA TRP A 135 4.02 4.23 -12.92
C TRP A 135 3.25 5.34 -13.63
N LEU A 136 2.15 5.83 -13.05
CA LEU A 136 1.40 6.95 -13.61
C LEU A 136 2.21 8.24 -13.60
N ASP A 137 2.96 8.52 -12.53
CA ASP A 137 3.86 9.67 -12.44
C ASP A 137 4.93 9.64 -13.55
N ASP A 138 5.53 8.46 -13.81
CA ASP A 138 6.53 8.27 -14.87
C ASP A 138 5.93 8.50 -16.28
N ILE A 139 4.69 8.05 -16.51
CA ILE A 139 3.97 8.28 -17.77
C ILE A 139 3.64 9.77 -17.92
N GLU A 140 3.18 10.43 -16.86
CA GLU A 140 2.87 11.87 -16.88
C GLU A 140 4.13 12.69 -17.18
N ALA A 141 5.27 12.37 -16.56
CA ALA A 141 6.55 13.01 -16.86
C ALA A 141 6.96 12.84 -18.34
N SER A 142 6.72 11.66 -18.91
CA SER A 142 6.99 11.37 -20.33
C SER A 142 6.10 12.23 -21.25
N TYR A 143 4.82 12.39 -20.90
CA TYR A 143 3.89 13.28 -21.59
C TYR A 143 4.30 14.77 -21.47
N GLU A 144 4.60 15.25 -20.27
CA GLU A 144 4.99 16.64 -20.01
C GLU A 144 6.27 17.04 -20.74
N SER A 145 7.20 16.10 -20.92
CA SER A 145 8.42 16.30 -21.69
C SER A 145 8.20 16.31 -23.21
N GLY A 146 7.04 15.86 -23.68
CA GLY A 146 6.70 15.68 -25.08
C GLY A 146 7.30 14.44 -25.74
N GLU A 147 7.78 13.47 -24.95
CA GLU A 147 8.28 12.18 -25.46
C GLU A 147 7.17 11.33 -26.05
N ILE A 148 5.99 11.37 -25.42
CA ILE A 148 4.78 10.70 -25.86
C ILE A 148 3.64 11.71 -25.99
N ASP A 149 2.69 11.44 -26.87
CA ASP A 149 1.46 12.23 -26.96
C ASP A 149 0.41 11.82 -25.91
N TYR A 150 -0.70 12.55 -25.88
CA TYR A 150 -1.78 12.30 -24.92
C TYR A 150 -2.43 10.92 -25.11
N ASP A 151 -2.57 10.44 -26.35
CA ASP A 151 -3.22 9.15 -26.64
C ASP A 151 -2.30 8.00 -26.21
N GLU A 152 -0.99 8.12 -26.45
CA GLU A 152 0.03 7.19 -25.98
C GLU A 152 0.13 7.16 -24.45
N ALA A 153 0.09 8.33 -23.80
CA ALA A 153 0.06 8.42 -22.34
C ALA A 153 -1.19 7.74 -21.76
N MET A 154 -2.34 7.97 -22.38
CA MET A 154 -3.59 7.35 -21.94
C MET A 154 -3.65 5.85 -22.18
N GLN A 155 -3.08 5.38 -23.28
CA GLN A 155 -2.96 3.94 -23.53
C GLN A 155 -2.02 3.30 -22.50
N SER A 156 -0.89 3.94 -22.21
CA SER A 156 0.07 3.46 -21.20
C SER A 156 -0.55 3.40 -19.80
N ALA A 157 -1.26 4.44 -19.39
CA ALA A 157 -1.98 4.46 -18.11
C ALA A 157 -2.98 3.30 -18.00
N ARG A 158 -3.71 2.98 -19.07
CA ARG A 158 -4.66 1.85 -19.08
C ARG A 158 -4.01 0.46 -18.98
N MET A 159 -2.72 0.34 -19.28
CA MET A 159 -2.00 -0.92 -19.11
C MET A 159 -1.58 -1.18 -17.66
N VAL A 160 -1.46 -0.11 -16.86
CA VAL A 160 -1.03 -0.19 -15.45
C VAL A 160 -2.19 -0.07 -14.46
N LEU A 161 -3.30 0.56 -14.87
CA LEU A 161 -4.51 0.66 -14.06
C LEU A 161 -5.18 -0.70 -13.89
N PRO A 162 -5.86 -0.94 -12.76
CA PRO A 162 -6.58 -2.19 -12.54
C PRO A 162 -7.77 -2.30 -13.49
N ASP A 163 -8.12 -3.54 -13.85
CA ASP A 163 -9.28 -3.87 -14.70
C ASP A 163 -10.60 -3.68 -13.93
N LYS A 164 -10.94 -2.42 -13.71
CA LYS A 164 -12.22 -1.98 -13.14
C LYS A 164 -13.09 -1.42 -14.25
N GLY A 165 -14.37 -1.78 -14.26
CA GLY A 165 -15.32 -1.29 -15.26
C GLY A 165 -15.31 0.24 -15.39
N ALA A 166 -15.12 0.98 -14.30
CA ALA A 166 -15.00 2.44 -14.30
C ALA A 166 -13.79 2.97 -15.11
N ASN A 167 -12.67 2.25 -15.11
CA ASN A 167 -11.45 2.60 -15.85
C ASN A 167 -11.59 2.37 -17.36
N HIS A 168 -12.51 1.47 -17.76
CA HIS A 168 -12.78 1.12 -19.16
C HIS A 168 -14.09 1.71 -19.71
N ALA A 169 -14.95 2.28 -18.85
CA ALA A 169 -16.24 2.88 -19.21
C ALA A 169 -16.15 4.11 -20.12
N GLY A 170 -14.95 4.58 -20.45
CA GLY A 170 -14.73 5.63 -21.44
C GLY A 170 -14.55 5.14 -22.88
N GLY A 171 -14.45 3.83 -23.11
CA GLY A 171 -13.98 3.27 -24.38
C GLY A 171 -12.55 3.75 -24.71
N LEU A 172 -11.81 3.03 -25.55
CA LEU A 172 -10.91 3.76 -26.45
C LEU A 172 -11.82 4.69 -27.25
N PRO A 173 -11.47 5.96 -27.55
CA PRO A 173 -12.20 6.67 -28.57
C PRO A 173 -12.32 5.72 -29.77
N ALA A 174 -13.53 5.60 -30.35
CA ALA A 174 -13.80 4.71 -31.48
C ALA A 174 -12.81 4.91 -32.66
N ASP A 175 -12.05 6.00 -32.57
CA ASP A 175 -11.04 6.47 -33.50
C ASP A 175 -9.68 5.73 -33.38
N ILE A 176 -9.38 4.95 -32.34
CA ILE A 176 -8.13 4.15 -32.31
C ILE A 176 -8.22 2.93 -33.24
N CYS A 177 -9.40 2.32 -33.39
CA CYS A 177 -9.62 1.32 -34.44
C CYS A 177 -9.50 1.95 -35.84
N ALA A 178 -9.87 3.23 -35.99
CA ALA A 178 -9.67 3.97 -37.25
C ALA A 178 -8.20 4.36 -37.47
N TYR A 179 -7.46 4.69 -36.42
CA TYR A 179 -6.04 5.06 -36.49
C TYR A 179 -5.16 3.87 -36.90
N VAL A 180 -5.37 2.69 -36.29
CA VAL A 180 -4.66 1.45 -36.68
C VAL A 180 -5.04 1.00 -38.09
N ALA A 181 -6.30 1.16 -38.50
CA ALA A 181 -6.72 0.90 -39.89
C ALA A 181 -6.07 1.87 -40.89
N SER A 182 -5.86 3.14 -40.52
CA SER A 182 -5.26 4.17 -41.40
C SER A 182 -3.76 4.02 -41.65
N ARG A 183 -3.03 3.27 -40.79
CA ARG A 183 -1.61 2.95 -40.99
C ARG A 183 -1.36 1.62 -41.72
N GLY A 184 -2.40 0.81 -41.92
CA GLY A 184 -2.30 -0.47 -42.64
C GLY A 184 -2.27 -0.36 -44.16
N ASP A 185 -2.59 0.81 -44.73
CA ASP A 185 -2.87 0.98 -46.17
C ASP A 185 -1.79 1.75 -46.96
N SER A 186 -0.59 2.00 -46.40
CA SER A 186 0.49 2.71 -47.11
C SER A 186 1.68 1.84 -47.54
N ASN A 187 1.43 0.58 -47.89
CA ASN A 187 2.36 -0.27 -48.63
C ASN A 187 1.64 -0.87 -49.85
N ASP A 188 1.42 -0.05 -50.88
CA ASP A 188 1.52 -0.39 -52.31
C ASP A 188 1.49 0.87 -53.18
#